data_AF-A0A1G9RX09-F1
#
_entry.id   AF-A0A1G9RX09-F1
#
_cell.length_a   1.000
_cell.length_b   1.000
_cell.length_c   1.000
_cell.angle_alpha   90.00
_cell.angle_beta   90.00
_cell.angle_gamma   90.00
#
_symmetry.space_group_name_H-M   'P 1'
#
loop_
_entity.id
_entity.type
_entity.pdbx_description
1 polymer ?
#
loop_
_entity_poly.entity_id
_entity_poly.type
_entity_poly.pdbx_seq_one_letter_code
_entity_poly.pdbx_strand_id
1 'polypeptide(L)'
;MKRKNVLDELEDQLKKTCASYGIAATPSKDFMQLWAELIEKMDSGTKQLLQIRLQEDIAENRGIVFQHMLDIMQQEKNSFSKKRQCIG
;
A
#
# COMPACT_ATOMS: atom_id res chain seq x y z
N MET A 1 1.50 0.78 -27.68
CA MET A 1 0.64 -0.02 -26.78
C MET A 1 1.45 -0.42 -25.54
N LYS A 2 1.48 0.37 -24.44
CA LYS A 2 2.29 0.05 -23.24
C LYS A 2 1.75 0.65 -21.92
N ARG A 3 0.43 0.80 -21.72
CA ARG A 3 -0.13 1.33 -20.46
C ARG A 3 -0.89 0.31 -19.61
N LYS A 4 -1.09 -0.92 -20.10
CA LYS A 4 -1.83 -1.96 -19.36
C LYS A 4 -0.98 -2.84 -18.44
N ASN A 5 0.36 -2.80 -18.53
CA ASN A 5 1.20 -3.73 -17.76
C ASN A 5 1.57 -3.27 -16.35
N VAL A 6 1.69 -1.95 -16.10
CA VAL A 6 2.21 -1.48 -14.81
C VAL A 6 1.27 -1.85 -13.66
N LEU A 7 -0.05 -1.70 -13.85
CA LEU A 7 -1.02 -2.09 -12.84
C LEU A 7 -1.05 -3.60 -12.59
N ASP A 8 -0.95 -4.39 -13.64
CA ASP A 8 -0.97 -5.86 -13.58
C ASP A 8 0.28 -6.38 -12.85
N GLU A 9 1.46 -5.85 -13.18
CA GLU A 9 2.71 -6.18 -12.49
C GLU A 9 2.69 -5.73 -11.02
N LEU A 10 2.05 -4.60 -10.72
CA LEU A 10 1.96 -4.09 -9.35
C LEU A 10 0.96 -4.88 -8.52
N GLU A 11 -0.15 -5.33 -9.11
CA GLU A 11 -1.08 -6.28 -8.51
C GLU A 11 -0.40 -7.64 -8.25
N ASP A 12 0.38 -8.14 -9.20
CA ASP A 12 1.10 -9.40 -9.03
C ASP A 12 2.18 -9.30 -7.93
N GLN A 13 2.93 -8.20 -7.89
CA GLN A 13 3.88 -7.92 -6.81
C GLN A 13 3.19 -7.76 -5.47
N LEU A 14 2.02 -7.11 -5.41
CA LEU A 14 1.22 -6.97 -4.21
C LEU A 14 0.77 -8.34 -3.69
N LYS A 15 0.22 -9.19 -4.57
CA LYS A 15 -0.21 -10.55 -4.23
C LYS A 15 0.95 -11.41 -3.71
N LYS A 16 2.12 -11.34 -4.36
CA LYS A 16 3.35 -12.02 -3.91
C LYS A 16 3.77 -11.54 -2.53
N THR A 17 3.80 -10.23 -2.31
CA THR A 17 4.17 -9.65 -1.02
C THR A 17 3.15 -10.03 0.06
N CYS A 18 1.85 -9.93 -0.23
CA CYS A 18 0.78 -10.40 0.66
C CYS A 18 0.98 -11.86 1.07
N ALA A 19 1.30 -12.75 0.12
CA ALA A 19 1.60 -14.14 0.42
C ALA A 19 2.81 -14.30 1.36
N SER A 20 3.89 -13.51 1.18
CA SER A 20 5.04 -13.51 2.08
C SER A 20 4.70 -13.06 3.51
N TYR A 21 3.71 -12.19 3.68
CA TYR A 21 3.20 -11.73 4.98
C TYR A 21 2.05 -12.60 5.53
N GLY A 22 1.71 -13.71 4.85
CA GLY A 22 0.63 -14.61 5.25
C GLY A 22 -0.78 -14.00 5.08
N ILE A 23 -0.93 -12.99 4.21
CA ILE A 23 -2.20 -12.36 3.90
C ILE A 23 -2.83 -13.13 2.74
N ALA A 24 -3.98 -13.74 3.00
CA ALA A 24 -4.73 -14.45 1.98
C ALA A 24 -5.30 -13.45 0.97
N ALA A 25 -4.74 -13.44 -0.24
CA ALA A 25 -5.30 -12.75 -1.39
C ALA A 25 -6.55 -13.51 -1.87
N THR A 26 -7.69 -13.25 -1.23
CA THR A 26 -8.97 -13.84 -1.64
C THR A 26 -9.53 -13.06 -2.84
N PRO A 27 -10.23 -13.71 -3.78
CA PRO A 27 -10.86 -13.03 -4.93
C PRO A 27 -11.94 -12.02 -4.53
N SER A 28 -12.39 -12.07 -3.27
CA SER A 28 -13.33 -11.11 -2.68
C SER A 28 -12.66 -9.82 -2.21
N LYS A 29 -11.33 -9.79 -2.09
CA LYS A 29 -10.59 -8.63 -1.59
C LYS A 29 -10.11 -7.78 -2.77
N ASP A 30 -10.49 -6.51 -2.72
CA ASP A 30 -10.05 -5.54 -3.71
C ASP A 30 -8.55 -5.23 -3.55
N PHE A 31 -7.89 -4.76 -4.61
CA PHE A 31 -6.45 -4.43 -4.61
C PHE A 31 -6.10 -3.45 -3.48
N MET A 32 -6.95 -2.44 -3.27
CA MET A 32 -6.78 -1.47 -2.18
C MET A 32 -6.95 -2.08 -0.79
N GLN A 33 -7.79 -3.11 -0.64
CA GLN A 33 -7.95 -3.81 0.64
C GLN A 33 -6.73 -4.67 0.98
N LEU A 34 -6.18 -5.37 -0.02
CA LEU A 34 -4.95 -6.13 0.15
C LEU A 34 -3.78 -5.21 0.52
N TRP A 35 -3.71 -4.04 -0.09
CA TRP A 35 -2.72 -3.03 0.25
C TRP A 35 -2.87 -2.50 1.67
N ALA A 36 -4.09 -2.22 2.13
CA ALA A 36 -4.35 -1.79 3.50
C ALA A 36 -3.93 -2.86 4.52
N GLU A 37 -4.32 -4.12 4.34
CA GLU A 37 -3.91 -5.22 5.22
C GLU A 37 -2.40 -5.45 5.22
N LEU A 38 -1.76 -5.29 4.05
CA LEU A 38 -0.31 -5.38 3.92
C LEU A 38 0.39 -4.29 4.72
N ILE A 39 -0.08 -3.04 4.60
CA ILE A 39 0.42 -1.94 5.40
C ILE A 39 0.20 -2.25 6.89
N GLU A 40 -0.98 -2.69 7.34
CA GLU A 40 -1.20 -2.99 8.76
C GLU A 40 -0.20 -4.00 9.33
N LYS A 41 0.16 -5.03 8.54
CA LYS A 41 1.12 -6.08 8.91
C LYS A 41 2.60 -5.65 8.83
N MET A 42 2.90 -4.60 8.08
CA MET A 42 4.28 -4.12 7.91
C MET A 42 4.78 -3.34 9.13
N ASP A 43 6.04 -3.54 9.47
CA ASP A 43 6.76 -2.71 10.43
C ASP A 43 6.91 -1.26 9.97
N SER A 44 7.02 -0.36 10.94
CA SER A 44 7.19 1.08 10.72
C SER A 44 8.41 1.43 9.85
N GLY A 45 9.48 0.64 9.92
CA GLY A 45 10.67 0.81 9.09
C GLY A 45 10.41 0.47 7.62
N THR A 46 9.74 -0.66 7.37
CA THR A 46 9.33 -1.09 6.03
C THR A 46 8.33 -0.10 5.43
N LYS A 47 7.35 0.38 6.21
CA LYS A 47 6.41 1.43 5.81
C LYS A 47 7.11 2.70 5.35
N GLN A 48 8.14 3.17 6.07
CA GLN A 48 8.90 4.36 5.67
C GLN A 48 9.64 4.14 4.34
N LEU A 49 10.32 3.01 4.18
CA LEU A 49 11.00 2.67 2.93
C LEU A 49 10.03 2.58 1.74
N LEU A 50 8.87 1.97 1.96
CA LEU A 50 7.81 1.87 0.95
C LEU A 50 7.28 3.26 0.58
N GLN A 51 7.03 4.12 1.59
CA GLN A 51 6.57 5.49 1.38
C GLN A 51 7.56 6.29 0.52
N ILE A 52 8.86 6.19 0.80
CA ILE A 52 9.91 6.88 0.05
C ILE A 52 9.90 6.41 -1.42
N ARG A 53 9.91 5.09 -1.66
CA ARG A 53 9.86 4.53 -3.01
C ARG A 53 8.61 4.96 -3.78
N LEU A 54 7.44 4.95 -3.13
CA LEU A 54 6.20 5.42 -3.75
C LEU A 54 6.29 6.90 -4.14
N GLN A 55 6.89 7.75 -3.31
CA GLN A 55 7.10 9.16 -3.64
C GLN A 55 8.06 9.33 -4.82
N GLU A 56 9.10 8.51 -4.92
CA GLU A 56 10.02 8.48 -6.07
C GLU A 56 9.30 8.01 -7.36
N ASP A 57 8.52 6.92 -7.32
CA ASP A 57 7.74 6.43 -8.46
C ASP A 57 6.67 7.45 -8.93
N ILE A 58 6.06 8.20 -8.01
CA ILE A 58 5.15 9.31 -8.34
C ILE A 58 5.93 10.44 -9.05
N ALA A 59 7.12 10.79 -8.55
CA ALA A 59 7.98 11.80 -9.18
C ALA A 59 8.45 11.37 -10.58
N GLU A 60 8.66 10.07 -10.79
CA GLU A 60 8.94 9.46 -12.10
C GLU A 60 7.71 9.33 -13.00
N ASN A 61 6.54 9.84 -12.58
CA ASN A 61 5.29 9.82 -13.36
C ASN A 61 4.79 8.39 -13.69
N ARG A 62 5.08 7.41 -12.83
CA ARG A 62 4.72 6.01 -13.09
C ARG A 62 3.22 5.69 -12.97
N GLY A 63 2.42 6.63 -12.45
CA GLY A 63 0.97 6.58 -12.53
C GLY A 63 0.23 7.00 -11.26
N ILE A 64 -1.07 7.28 -11.40
CA ILE A 64 -1.94 7.80 -10.33
C ILE A 64 -2.18 6.74 -9.22
N VAL A 65 -2.00 5.45 -9.51
CA VAL A 65 -2.22 4.37 -8.53
C VAL A 65 -1.25 4.44 -7.35
N PHE A 66 0.01 4.83 -7.60
CA PHE A 66 1.02 5.01 -6.56
C PHE A 66 0.64 6.12 -5.58
N GLN A 67 -0.03 7.16 -6.07
CA GLN A 67 -0.53 8.25 -5.26
C GLN A 67 -1.68 7.81 -4.34
N HIS A 68 -2.61 6.98 -4.83
CA HIS A 68 -3.64 6.38 -3.98
C HIS A 68 -3.06 5.43 -2.92
N MET A 69 -2.04 4.65 -3.27
CA MET A 69 -1.35 3.76 -2.34
C MET A 69 -0.63 4.53 -1.22
N LEU A 70 0.02 5.64 -1.58
CA LEU A 70 0.63 6.56 -0.62
C LEU A 70 -0.42 7.19 0.30
N ASP A 71 -1.55 7.62 -0.25
CA ASP A 71 -2.65 8.25 0.50
C ASP A 71 -3.21 7.29 1.56
N ILE A 72 -3.47 6.02 1.21
CA ILE A 72 -3.92 5.00 2.18
C ILE A 72 -2.91 4.85 3.32
N MET A 73 -1.61 4.83 3.01
CA MET A 73 -0.56 4.68 4.00
C MET A 73 -0.46 5.90 4.93
N GLN A 74 -0.66 7.10 4.40
CA GLN A 74 -0.70 8.34 5.18
C GLN A 74 -1.97 8.45 6.03
N GLN A 75 -3.12 8.02 5.50
CA GLN A 75 -4.38 7.95 6.25
C GLN A 75 -4.28 6.99 7.42
N GLU A 76 -3.70 5.80 7.25
CA GLU A 76 -3.43 4.84 8.33
C GLU A 76 -2.60 5.48 9.45
N LYS A 77 -1.49 6.16 9.10
CA LYS A 77 -0.66 6.92 10.06
C LYS A 77 -1.47 7.96 10.86
N ASN A 78 -2.39 8.65 10.19
CA ASN A 78 -3.19 9.72 10.79
C ASN A 78 -4.35 9.17 11.65
N SER A 79 -4.98 8.08 11.21
CA SER A 79 -6.00 7.34 11.96
C SER A 79 -5.43 6.66 13.21
N PHE A 80 -4.23 6.09 13.12
CA PHE A 80 -3.53 5.51 14.27
C PHE A 80 -3.17 6.56 15.33
N SER A 81 -2.93 7.82 14.90
CA SER A 81 -2.68 8.94 15.81
C SER A 81 -3.96 9.43 16.50
N LYS A 82 -5.11 9.42 15.82
CA LYS A 82 -6.42 9.76 16.42
C LYS A 82 -6.93 8.71 17.42
N LYS A 83 -6.66 7.42 17.18
CA LYS A 83 -7.10 6.33 18.08
C LYS A 83 -6.44 6.37 19.47
N ARG A 84 -5.31 7.08 19.61
CA ARG A 84 -4.65 7.31 20.92
C ARG A 84 -5.14 8.56 21.67
N GLN A 85 -6.08 9.32 21.12
CA GLN A 85 -6.55 10.58 21.73
C GLN A 85 -7.97 10.50 22.35
N CYS A 86 -8.46 9.29 22.65
CA CYS A 86 -9.72 9.08 23.37
C CYS A 86 -9.58 8.21 24.63
N ILE A 87 -8.41 8.24 25.28
CA ILE A 87 -8.25 7.80 26.66
C ILE A 87 -7.57 8.94 27.41
N GLY A 88 -8.39 9.88 27.87
CA GLY A 88 -8.03 11.01 28.71
C GLY A 88 -9.24 11.39 29.53
#